data_AF-A0A962A7N4-F1
#
_entry.id   AF-A0A962A7N4-F1
#
_cell.length_a   1.000
_cell.length_b   1.000
_cell.length_c   1.000
_cell.angle_alpha   90.00
_cell.angle_beta   90.00
_cell.angle_gamma   90.00
#
_symmetry.space_group_name_H-M   'P 1'
#
loop_
_entity.id
_entity.type
_entity.pdbx_description
1 polymer ?
#
loop_
_entity_poly.entity_id
_entity_poly.type
_entity_poly.pdbx_seq_one_letter_code
_entity_poly.pdbx_strand_id
1 'polypeptide(L)'
;MTHTDHSPITADLIRGLLQKNHRAHSIPLFDAIVQRASEDADYGRLLATWLEHGSTIRLRDDLARPFETADFILARKDRRYPWTDAWTAIDSARLEARLARDAAQLDQHAAP
;
A
#
# COMPACT_ATOMS: atom_id res chain seq x y z
N MET A 1 12.42 -28.55 -9.76
CA MET A 1 11.34 -27.69 -9.22
C MET A 1 11.99 -26.45 -8.66
N THR A 2 12.12 -25.40 -9.46
CA THR A 2 12.58 -24.09 -8.99
C THR A 2 11.41 -23.45 -8.26
N HIS A 3 11.44 -23.45 -6.92
CA HIS A 3 10.61 -22.57 -6.13
C HIS A 3 11.10 -21.15 -6.44
N THR A 4 10.36 -20.42 -7.29
CA THR A 4 10.58 -18.99 -7.40
C THR A 4 10.12 -18.40 -6.08
N ASP A 5 11.06 -18.02 -5.22
CA ASP A 5 10.76 -17.31 -3.97
C ASP A 5 10.22 -15.93 -4.35
N HIS A 6 8.90 -15.87 -4.55
CA HIS A 6 8.20 -14.62 -4.78
C HIS A 6 8.12 -13.88 -3.45
N SER A 7 9.11 -13.04 -3.17
CA SER A 7 9.03 -12.14 -2.02
C SER A 7 7.72 -11.34 -2.11
N PRO A 8 6.80 -11.53 -1.14
CA PRO A 8 5.50 -10.89 -1.19
C PRO A 8 5.66 -9.37 -1.00
N ILE A 9 4.76 -8.59 -1.60
CA ILE A 9 4.67 -7.16 -1.27
C ILE A 9 4.14 -7.08 0.16
N THR A 10 4.96 -6.61 1.09
CA THR A 10 4.61 -6.50 2.51
C THR A 10 4.24 -5.08 2.89
N ALA A 11 3.51 -4.93 4.00
CA ALA A 11 3.18 -3.62 4.54
C ALA A 11 4.43 -2.79 4.90
N ASP A 12 5.46 -3.44 5.46
CA ASP A 12 6.75 -2.79 5.77
C ASP A 12 7.44 -2.23 4.52
N LEU A 13 7.40 -2.97 3.40
CA LEU A 13 7.96 -2.50 2.12
C LEU A 13 7.22 -1.24 1.64
N ILE A 14 5.89 -1.24 1.69
CA ILE A 14 5.09 -0.05 1.32
C ILE A 14 5.45 1.13 2.21
N ARG A 15 5.51 0.92 3.53
CA ARG A 15 5.85 1.95 4.50
C ARG A 15 7.23 2.55 4.24
N GLY A 16 8.23 1.71 3.94
CA GLY A 16 9.58 2.15 3.57
C GLY A 16 9.60 2.99 2.29
N LEU A 17 8.83 2.61 1.26
CA LEU A 17 8.71 3.39 0.02
C LEU A 17 8.04 4.75 0.24
N LEU A 18 7.00 4.80 1.08
CA LEU A 18 6.34 6.06 1.45
C LEU A 18 7.29 7.03 2.15
N GLN A 19 8.14 6.52 3.04
CA GLN A 19 9.18 7.31 3.70
C GLN A 19 10.23 7.80 2.70
N LYS A 20 10.76 6.91 1.86
CA LYS A 20 11.80 7.21 0.86
C LYS A 20 11.37 8.28 -0.14
N ASN A 21 10.12 8.24 -0.59
CA ASN A 21 9.61 9.12 -1.66
C ASN A 21 8.99 10.43 -1.16
N HIS A 22 9.29 10.86 0.07
CA HIS A 22 8.71 12.06 0.68
C HIS A 22 7.17 12.05 0.76
N ARG A 23 6.55 10.86 0.77
CA ARG A 23 5.11 10.66 0.90
C ARG A 23 4.69 10.37 2.34
N ALA A 24 5.48 10.85 3.31
CA ALA A 24 5.26 10.64 4.74
C ALA A 24 3.88 11.11 5.25
N HIS A 25 3.25 12.05 4.53
CA HIS A 25 1.89 12.51 4.80
C HIS A 25 0.82 11.40 4.71
N SER A 26 1.08 10.34 3.94
CA SER A 26 0.17 9.22 3.75
C SER A 26 0.37 8.08 4.76
N ILE A 27 1.47 8.11 5.52
CA ILE A 27 1.80 7.07 6.51
C ILE A 27 0.72 6.93 7.58
N PRO A 28 0.13 7.99 8.15
CA PRO A 28 -0.93 7.83 9.14
C PRO A 28 -2.15 7.07 8.63
N LEU A 29 -2.54 7.30 7.36
CA LEU A 29 -3.62 6.54 6.72
C LEU A 29 -3.23 5.06 6.55
N PHE A 30 -2.00 4.81 6.08
CA PHE A 30 -1.50 3.46 5.89
C PHE A 30 -1.41 2.68 7.21
N ASP A 31 -0.84 3.29 8.24
CA ASP A 31 -0.70 2.69 9.58
C ASP A 31 -2.10 2.41 10.18
N ALA A 32 -3.10 3.27 9.96
CA ALA A 32 -4.48 3.02 10.40
C ALA A 32 -5.14 1.82 9.69
N ILE A 33 -4.91 1.66 8.38
CA ILE A 33 -5.37 0.51 7.60
C ILE A 33 -4.72 -0.79 8.12
N VAL A 34 -3.40 -0.76 8.33
CA VAL A 34 -2.64 -1.92 8.85
C VAL A 34 -3.11 -2.28 10.26
N GLN A 35 -3.32 -1.28 11.12
CA GLN A 35 -3.84 -1.49 12.47
C GLN A 35 -5.22 -2.16 12.43
N ARG A 36 -6.15 -1.65 11.61
CA ARG A 36 -7.48 -2.25 11.46
C ARG A 36 -7.41 -3.69 10.91
N ALA A 37 -6.51 -3.95 9.97
CA ALA A 37 -6.25 -5.29 9.45
C ALA A 37 -5.72 -6.27 10.51
N SER A 38 -5.02 -5.78 11.53
CA SER A 38 -4.54 -6.61 12.65
C SER A 38 -5.64 -6.95 13.66
N GLU A 39 -6.69 -6.11 13.74
CA GLU A 39 -7.81 -6.25 14.67
C GLU A 39 -8.99 -7.04 14.07
N ASP A 40 -9.14 -6.99 12.75
CA ASP A 40 -10.26 -7.54 12.01
C ASP A 40 -9.76 -8.49 10.90
N ALA A 41 -10.04 -9.78 11.06
CA ALA A 41 -9.59 -10.82 10.13
C ALA A 41 -10.17 -10.67 8.72
N ASP A 42 -11.37 -10.10 8.57
CA ASP A 42 -11.98 -9.87 7.26
C ASP A 42 -11.28 -8.71 6.57
N TYR A 43 -10.98 -7.68 7.34
CA TYR A 43 -10.20 -6.54 6.90
C TYR A 43 -8.76 -6.92 6.53
N GLY A 44 -8.13 -7.83 7.29
CA GLY A 44 -6.83 -8.41 6.96
C GLY A 44 -6.81 -9.12 5.60
N ARG A 45 -7.90 -9.84 5.25
CA ARG A 45 -8.03 -10.48 3.93
C ARG A 45 -8.18 -9.44 2.81
N LEU A 46 -8.86 -8.33 3.06
CA LEU A 46 -8.94 -7.23 2.09
C LEU A 46 -7.56 -6.59 1.87
N LEU A 47 -6.80 -6.34 2.94
CA LEU A 47 -5.46 -5.78 2.82
C LEU A 47 -4.51 -6.73 2.08
N ALA A 48 -4.55 -8.02 2.38
CA ALA A 48 -3.77 -9.04 1.67
C ALA A 48 -4.12 -9.07 0.17
N THR A 49 -5.42 -9.03 -0.15
CA THR A 49 -5.93 -8.96 -1.53
C THR A 49 -5.37 -7.74 -2.26
N TRP A 50 -5.35 -6.58 -1.60
CA TRP A 50 -4.79 -5.34 -2.18
C TRP A 50 -3.28 -5.44 -2.40
N LEU A 51 -2.53 -6.01 -1.44
CA LEU A 51 -1.09 -6.23 -1.58
C LEU A 51 -0.78 -7.11 -2.80
N GLU A 52 -1.55 -8.19 -3.00
CA GLU A 52 -1.33 -9.16 -4.07
C GLU A 52 -1.78 -8.66 -5.45
N HIS A 53 -2.97 -8.08 -5.53
CA HIS A 53 -3.62 -7.77 -6.83
C HIS A 53 -3.67 -6.27 -7.14
N GLY A 54 -3.47 -5.40 -6.15
CA GLY A 54 -3.60 -3.95 -6.29
C GLY A 54 -5.03 -3.46 -6.07
N SER A 55 -5.24 -2.15 -6.26
CA SER A 55 -6.53 -1.52 -5.97
C SER A 55 -7.56 -1.68 -7.08
N THR A 56 -8.81 -1.88 -6.66
CA THR A 56 -10.02 -1.53 -7.43
C THR A 56 -10.73 -0.38 -6.73
N ILE A 57 -11.71 0.27 -7.38
CA ILE A 57 -12.52 1.31 -6.72
C ILE A 57 -13.17 0.75 -5.45
N ARG A 58 -13.73 -0.46 -5.54
CA ARG A 58 -14.35 -1.14 -4.41
C ARG A 58 -13.34 -1.41 -3.28
N LEU A 59 -12.16 -1.91 -3.62
CA LEU A 59 -11.16 -2.26 -2.61
C LEU A 59 -10.58 -1.03 -1.90
N ARG A 60 -10.41 0.09 -2.62
CA ARG A 60 -10.09 1.38 -2.00
C ARG A 60 -11.20 1.79 -1.03
N ASP A 61 -12.46 1.70 -1.44
CA ASP A 61 -13.56 2.13 -0.59
C ASP A 61 -13.68 1.23 0.65
N ASP A 62 -13.46 -0.08 0.52
CA ASP A 62 -13.48 -1.01 1.65
C ASP A 62 -12.29 -0.78 2.63
N LEU A 63 -11.10 -0.40 2.12
CA LEU A 63 -9.89 -0.17 2.94
C LEU A 63 -9.71 1.27 3.42
N ALA A 64 -9.86 2.28 2.56
CA ALA A 64 -9.45 3.65 2.90
C ALA A 64 -10.60 4.55 3.33
N ARG A 65 -11.84 4.28 2.88
CA ARG A 65 -13.00 5.13 3.17
C ARG A 65 -13.37 5.22 4.65
N PRO A 66 -13.22 4.18 5.49
CA PRO A 66 -13.46 4.30 6.92
C PRO A 66 -12.64 5.40 7.62
N PHE A 67 -11.53 5.81 7.02
CA PHE A 67 -10.62 6.82 7.54
C PHE A 67 -10.71 8.18 6.82
N GLU A 68 -11.67 8.35 5.90
CA GLU A 68 -11.83 9.60 5.13
C GLU A 68 -12.01 10.84 6.01
N THR A 69 -12.67 10.67 7.16
CA THR A 69 -12.93 11.72 8.12
C THR A 69 -12.04 11.64 9.36
N ALA A 70 -10.97 10.84 9.35
CA ALA A 70 -10.06 10.75 10.49
C ALA A 70 -9.31 12.06 10.71
N ASP A 71 -8.98 12.38 11.97
CA ASP A 71 -8.34 13.65 12.34
C ASP A 71 -7.02 13.89 11.58
N PHE A 72 -6.22 12.85 11.34
CA PHE A 72 -4.98 12.95 10.59
C PHE A 72 -5.18 13.29 9.10
N ILE A 73 -6.36 13.01 8.53
CA ILE A 73 -6.76 13.46 7.19
C ILE A 73 -7.27 14.89 7.26
N LEU A 74 -8.18 15.18 8.19
CA LEU A 74 -8.81 16.50 8.33
C LEU A 74 -7.83 17.61 8.74
N ALA A 75 -6.75 17.25 9.46
CA ALA A 75 -5.68 18.16 9.84
C ALA A 75 -4.86 18.66 8.63
N ARG A 76 -4.93 17.97 7.48
CA ARG A 76 -4.15 18.29 6.27
C ARG A 76 -4.83 19.35 5.39
N LYS A 77 -5.10 20.51 5.98
CA LYS A 77 -5.69 21.67 5.29
C LYS A 77 -4.80 22.24 4.18
N ASP A 78 -3.53 21.82 4.14
CA ASP A 78 -2.54 22.15 3.10
C ASP A 78 -2.80 21.44 1.76
N ARG A 79 -3.65 20.40 1.73
CA ARG A 79 -3.93 19.58 0.55
C ARG A 79 -5.37 19.82 0.05
N ARG A 80 -5.55 19.90 -1.27
CA ARG A 80 -6.86 20.11 -1.90
C ARG A 80 -7.81 18.91 -1.71
N TYR A 81 -7.26 17.69 -1.73
CA TYR A 81 -7.99 16.43 -1.52
C TYR A 81 -7.16 15.49 -0.63
N PRO A 82 -7.07 15.74 0.69
CA PRO A 82 -6.07 15.10 1.54
C PRO A 82 -6.22 13.58 1.61
N TRP A 83 -7.46 13.08 1.66
CA TRP A 83 -7.74 11.64 1.64
C TRP A 83 -7.33 10.99 0.32
N THR A 84 -7.79 11.53 -0.81
CA THR A 84 -7.48 11.01 -2.14
C THR A 84 -5.98 11.03 -2.42
N ASP A 85 -5.30 12.12 -2.02
CA ASP A 85 -3.85 12.28 -2.17
C ASP A 85 -3.07 11.25 -1.34
N ALA A 86 -3.47 11.04 -0.07
CA ALA A 86 -2.88 10.03 0.78
C ALA A 86 -3.09 8.60 0.22
N TRP A 87 -4.30 8.26 -0.22
CA TRP A 87 -4.56 6.97 -0.85
C TRP A 87 -3.74 6.77 -2.13
N THR A 88 -3.68 7.79 -2.99
CA THR A 88 -2.93 7.73 -4.25
C THR A 88 -1.44 7.50 -3.99
N ALA A 89 -0.89 8.13 -2.95
CA ALA A 89 0.48 7.92 -2.51
C ALA A 89 0.75 6.46 -2.08
N ILE A 90 -0.17 5.87 -1.31
CA ILE A 90 -0.13 4.47 -0.86
C ILE A 90 -0.19 3.51 -2.06
N ASP A 91 -1.16 3.70 -2.96
CA ASP A 91 -1.34 2.82 -4.12
C ASP A 91 -0.16 2.91 -5.10
N SER A 92 0.40 4.12 -5.28
CA SER A 92 1.61 4.34 -6.07
C SER A 92 2.82 3.61 -5.47
N ALA A 93 3.00 3.65 -4.14
CA ALA A 93 4.07 2.92 -3.48
C ALA A 93 3.93 1.39 -3.66
N ARG A 94 2.70 0.87 -3.65
CA ARG A 94 2.45 -0.55 -3.95
C ARG A 94 2.78 -0.90 -5.40
N LEU A 95 2.42 -0.05 -6.35
CA LEU A 95 2.79 -0.25 -7.74
C LEU A 95 4.32 -0.26 -7.92
N GLU A 96 5.03 0.66 -7.28
CA GLU A 96 6.50 0.70 -7.29
C GLU A 96 7.10 -0.58 -6.70
N ALA A 97 6.57 -1.08 -5.59
CA ALA A 97 6.99 -2.35 -4.98
C ALA A 97 6.82 -3.52 -5.96
N ARG A 98 5.69 -3.56 -6.69
CA ARG A 98 5.44 -4.57 -7.72
C ARG A 98 6.44 -4.48 -8.87
N LEU A 99 6.68 -3.28 -9.39
CA LEU A 99 7.61 -3.06 -10.49
C LEU A 99 9.04 -3.46 -10.11
N ALA A 100 9.48 -3.14 -8.88
CA ALA A 100 10.79 -3.54 -8.38
C ALA A 100 10.93 -5.08 -8.27
N ARG A 101 9.88 -5.76 -7.80
CA ARG A 101 9.83 -7.22 -7.75
C ARG A 101 9.88 -7.84 -9.14
N ASP A 102 9.05 -7.34 -10.06
CA ASP A 102 8.97 -7.86 -11.42
C ASP A 102 10.31 -7.64 -12.17
N ALA A 103 11.00 -6.52 -11.94
CA ALA A 103 12.34 -6.26 -12.48
C ALA A 103 13.40 -7.22 -11.92
N ALA A 104 13.42 -7.45 -10.60
CA ALA A 104 14.35 -8.40 -9.98
C ALA A 104 14.17 -9.83 -10.49
N GLN A 105 12.93 -10.20 -10.85
CA GLN A 105 12.65 -11.51 -11.44
C GLN A 105 13.23 -11.63 -12.86
N LEU A 106 13.16 -10.58 -13.67
CA LEU A 106 13.74 -10.59 -15.03
C LEU A 106 15.26 -10.74 -14.98
N ASP A 107 15.94 -10.06 -14.07
CA ASP A 107 17.40 -10.16 -13.92
C ASP A 107 17.85 -11.58 -13.53
N GLN A 108 17.08 -12.30 -12.71
CA GLN A 108 17.38 -13.69 -12.32
C GLN A 108 17.23 -14.69 -13.46
N HIS A 109 16.34 -14.43 -14.44
CA HIS A 109 16.15 -15.29 -15.61
C HIS A 109 17.09 -14.93 -16.76
N ALA A 110 17.80 -13.80 -16.68
CA ALA A 110 18.77 -13.34 -17.67
C ALA A 110 20.22 -13.77 -17.38
N ALA A 111 20.48 -14.42 -16.22
CA ALA A 111 21.79 -14.97 -15.89
C ALA A 111 21.96 -16.40 -16.50
N PRO A 112 23.02 -16.66 -17.28
CA PRO A 112 23.25 -17.94 -17.96
C PRO A 112 23.67 -19.09 -17.03
#